data_AF-A0A2X0YMH8-F1
#
_entry.id   AF-A0A2X0YMH8-F1
#
_cell.length_a   1.000
_cell.length_b   1.000
_cell.length_c   1.000
_cell.angle_alpha   90.00
_cell.angle_beta   90.00
_cell.angle_gamma   90.00
#
_symmetry.space_group_name_H-M   'P 1'
#
loop_
_entity.id
_entity.type
_entity.pdbx_description
1 polymer ?
#
loop_
_entity_poly.entity_id
_entity_poly.type
_entity_poly.pdbx_seq_one_letter_code
_entity_poly.pdbx_strand_id
1 'polypeptide(L)'
;MKVYECCGVESVTKKVYCSTCRQEIKNEREVPDEGTVYSFTVIHIAPAEYAHLAPYTVALVQLKDSTAKLTVRIHENVQIGDLVQLDEMKDGTYIYQKVRTA
;
A
#
# COMPACT_ATOMS: atom_id res chain seq x y z
N MET A 1 9.79 0.72 -4.19
CA MET A 1 9.13 -0.44 -3.53
C MET A 1 9.50 -1.73 -4.25
N LYS A 2 9.75 -2.83 -3.54
CA LYS A 2 10.03 -4.14 -4.17
C LYS A 2 8.73 -4.92 -4.37
N VAL A 3 8.52 -5.43 -5.59
CA VAL A 3 7.36 -6.23 -5.97
C VAL A 3 7.83 -7.58 -6.50
N TYR A 4 7.14 -8.63 -6.09
CA TYR A 4 7.35 -10.01 -6.51
C TYR A 4 6.25 -10.41 -7.50
N GLU A 5 6.61 -11.09 -8.59
CA GLU A 5 5.69 -11.44 -9.66
C GLU A 5 5.78 -12.92 -10.07
N CYS A 6 4.64 -13.56 -10.24
CA CYS A 6 4.55 -14.85 -10.94
C CYS A 6 3.16 -15.04 -11.55
N CYS A 7 3.09 -15.53 -12.80
CA CYS A 7 1.82 -15.78 -13.50
C CYS A 7 0.86 -14.56 -13.52
N GLY A 8 1.39 -13.35 -13.65
CA GLY A 8 0.61 -12.11 -13.64
C GLY A 8 0.07 -11.69 -12.27
N VAL A 9 0.44 -12.39 -11.19
CA VAL A 9 0.10 -12.03 -9.81
C VAL A 9 1.29 -11.29 -9.21
N GLU A 10 1.06 -10.05 -8.78
CA GLU A 10 2.07 -9.22 -8.12
C GLU A 10 1.80 -9.05 -6.63
N SER A 11 2.85 -8.97 -5.82
CA SER A 11 2.75 -8.78 -4.38
C SER A 11 3.93 -7.99 -3.82
N VAL A 12 3.66 -7.14 -2.83
CA VAL A 12 4.68 -6.41 -2.06
C VAL A 12 5.37 -7.28 -1.00
N THR A 13 4.80 -8.43 -0.67
CA THR A 13 5.38 -9.39 0.27
C THR A 13 6.04 -10.54 -0.47
N LYS A 14 7.24 -10.94 -0.05
CA LYS A 14 7.91 -12.13 -0.60
C LYS A 14 7.14 -13.39 -0.22
N LYS A 15 6.42 -13.97 -1.18
CA LYS A 15 5.81 -15.30 -1.05
C LYS A 15 6.77 -16.34 -1.61
N VAL A 16 6.90 -17.47 -0.92
CA VAL A 16 7.79 -18.56 -1.36
C VAL A 16 7.23 -19.21 -2.63
N TYR A 17 5.91 -19.48 -2.67
CA TYR A 17 5.27 -20.20 -3.78
C TYR A 17 4.16 -19.37 -4.43
N CYS A 18 4.04 -19.48 -5.75
CA CYS A 18 2.96 -18.89 -6.53
C CYS A 18 1.64 -19.64 -6.29
N SER A 19 0.56 -18.92 -6.03
CA SER A 19 -0.78 -19.52 -5.83
C SER A 19 -1.34 -20.19 -7.10
N THR A 20 -0.83 -19.82 -8.29
CA THR A 20 -1.32 -20.32 -9.58
C THR A 20 -0.55 -21.56 -10.03
N CYS A 21 0.78 -21.47 -10.15
CA CYS A 21 1.60 -22.56 -10.70
C CYS A 21 2.35 -23.38 -9.63
N ARG A 22 2.29 -22.98 -8.34
CA ARG A 22 2.97 -23.62 -7.20
C ARG A 22 4.50 -23.67 -7.30
N GLN A 23 5.09 -22.99 -8.28
CA GLN A 23 6.54 -22.84 -8.39
C GLN A 23 7.03 -21.75 -7.44
N GLU A 24 8.33 -21.80 -7.14
CA GLU A 24 8.99 -20.77 -6.33
C GLU A 24 8.97 -19.41 -7.05
N ILE A 25 8.59 -18.35 -6.33
CA ILE A 25 8.60 -16.99 -6.90
C ILE A 25 10.02 -16.42 -6.81
N LYS A 26 10.64 -16.23 -7.97
CA LYS A 26 12.00 -15.70 -8.09
C LYS A 26 12.07 -14.33 -8.75
N ASN A 27 11.02 -13.93 -9.46
CA ASN A 27 10.99 -12.65 -10.15
C ASN A 27 10.65 -11.55 -9.15
N GLU A 28 11.57 -10.62 -9.00
CA GLU A 28 11.37 -9.38 -8.24
C GLU A 28 11.78 -8.19 -9.09
N ARG A 29 11.09 -7.07 -8.90
CA ARG A 29 11.42 -5.79 -9.53
C ARG A 29 11.16 -4.62 -8.59
N GLU A 30 11.84 -3.52 -8.84
CA GLU A 30 11.56 -2.26 -8.15
C GLU A 30 10.53 -1.45 -8.93
N VAL A 31 9.59 -0.87 -8.20
CA VAL A 31 8.56 0.05 -8.71
C VAL A 31 8.59 1.34 -7.89
N PRO A 32 8.08 2.47 -8.42
CA PRO A 32 7.92 3.68 -7.62
C PRO A 32 7.13 3.41 -6.33
N ASP A 33 7.44 4.16 -5.28
CA ASP A 33 6.67 4.16 -4.04
C ASP A 33 5.43 5.07 -4.09
N GLU A 34 5.26 5.80 -5.19
CA GLU A 34 4.01 6.47 -5.59
C GLU A 34 2.92 5.46 -5.97
N GLY A 35 1.66 5.88 -5.81
CA GLY A 35 0.52 5.12 -6.28
C GLY A 35 -0.78 5.92 -6.27
N THR A 36 -1.88 5.20 -6.49
CA THR A 36 -3.22 5.76 -6.51
C THR A 36 -4.10 5.08 -5.47
N VAL A 37 -4.91 5.85 -4.74
CA VAL A 37 -5.87 5.29 -3.78
C VAL A 37 -6.90 4.43 -4.55
N TYR A 38 -6.85 3.12 -4.33
CA TYR A 38 -7.76 2.14 -4.94
C TYR A 38 -9.06 2.03 -4.13
N SER A 39 -8.94 1.96 -2.81
CA SER A 39 -10.05 2.02 -1.86
C SER A 39 -9.55 2.53 -0.52
N PHE A 40 -10.44 3.06 0.31
CA PHE A 40 -10.09 3.55 1.64
C PHE A 40 -11.25 3.38 2.62
N THR A 41 -10.91 3.47 3.91
CA THR A 41 -11.86 3.59 5.01
C THR A 41 -11.30 4.54 6.06
N VAL A 42 -12.19 5.16 6.84
CA VAL A 42 -11.82 6.02 7.96
C VAL A 42 -12.09 5.28 9.25
N ILE A 43 -11.04 5.07 10.04
CA ILE A 43 -11.14 4.46 11.35
C ILE A 43 -11.49 5.55 12.36
N HIS A 44 -12.77 5.61 12.73
CA HIS A 44 -13.27 6.57 13.72
C HIS A 44 -13.06 6.12 15.16
N ILE A 45 -13.16 4.82 15.41
CA ILE A 45 -12.99 4.22 16.75
C ILE A 45 -11.92 3.14 16.61
N ALA A 46 -10.72 3.43 17.09
CA ALA A 46 -9.57 2.55 17.00
C ALA A 46 -9.38 1.73 18.28
N PRO A 47 -8.65 0.59 18.22
CA PRO A 47 -8.17 -0.10 19.41
C PRO A 47 -7.39 0.85 20.33
N ALA A 48 -7.35 0.55 21.63
CA ALA A 48 -6.76 1.43 22.65
C ALA A 48 -5.33 1.90 22.32
N GLU A 49 -4.50 1.00 21.79
CA GLU A 49 -3.12 1.30 21.36
C GLU A 49 -3.04 2.40 20.29
N TYR A 50 -4.06 2.51 19.42
CA TYR A 50 -4.10 3.46 18.30
C TYR A 50 -5.15 4.56 18.49
N ALA A 51 -5.78 4.66 19.66
CA ALA A 51 -6.83 5.64 19.94
C ALA A 51 -6.35 7.09 19.74
N HIS A 52 -5.08 7.37 20.04
CA HIS A 52 -4.43 8.67 19.86
C HIS A 52 -4.29 9.10 18.40
N LEU A 53 -4.48 8.18 17.45
CA LEU A 53 -4.43 8.46 16.01
C LEU A 53 -5.82 8.69 15.42
N ALA A 54 -6.89 8.35 16.14
CA ALA A 54 -8.24 8.45 15.61
C ALA A 54 -8.69 9.92 15.51
N PRO A 55 -9.40 10.31 14.44
CA PRO A 55 -9.67 9.53 13.23
C PRO A 55 -8.45 9.44 12.29
N TYR A 56 -8.25 8.29 11.65
CA TYR A 56 -7.22 8.12 10.60
C TYR A 56 -7.72 7.31 9.41
N THR A 57 -7.14 7.56 8.24
CA THR A 57 -7.48 6.84 7.02
C THR A 57 -6.58 5.61 6.86
N VAL A 58 -7.20 4.46 6.55
CA VAL A 58 -6.50 3.29 6.03
C VAL A 58 -6.89 3.12 4.56
N ALA A 59 -5.90 2.98 3.69
CA ALA A 59 -6.12 2.87 2.26
C ALA A 59 -5.41 1.65 1.66
N LEU A 60 -6.00 1.10 0.60
CA LEU A 60 -5.29 0.28 -0.36
C LEU A 60 -4.80 1.19 -1.48
N VAL A 61 -3.49 1.24 -1.66
CA VAL A 61 -2.84 2.00 -2.73
C VAL A 61 -2.42 1.03 -3.83
N GLN A 62 -2.88 1.28 -5.06
CA GLN A 62 -2.36 0.64 -6.26
C GLN A 62 -1.03 1.30 -6.61
N LEU A 63 0.08 0.55 -6.50
CA LEU A 63 1.41 1.08 -6.82
C LEU A 63 1.52 1.39 -8.32
N LYS A 64 2.25 2.45 -8.64
CA LYS A 64 2.55 2.85 -10.02
C LYS A 64 3.36 1.74 -10.72
N ASP A 65 3.10 1.52 -12.01
CA ASP A 65 3.75 0.49 -12.83
C ASP A 65 3.65 -0.94 -12.26
N SER A 66 2.58 -1.21 -11.49
CA SER A 66 2.34 -2.47 -10.81
C SER A 66 0.85 -2.75 -10.67
N THR A 67 0.49 -4.03 -10.54
CA THR A 67 -0.85 -4.49 -10.12
C THR A 67 -0.91 -4.80 -8.62
N ALA A 68 0.23 -4.77 -7.93
CA ALA A 68 0.32 -4.97 -6.49
C ALA A 68 -0.34 -3.81 -5.73
N LYS A 69 -1.09 -4.15 -4.68
CA LYS A 69 -1.70 -3.19 -3.77
C LYS A 69 -0.98 -3.23 -2.43
N LEU A 70 -0.82 -2.06 -1.83
CA LEU A 70 -0.21 -1.87 -0.52
C LEU A 70 -1.23 -1.29 0.45
N THR A 71 -1.33 -1.87 1.64
CA THR A 71 -2.12 -1.29 2.74
C THR A 71 -1.29 -0.22 3.44
N VAL A 72 -1.84 0.98 3.53
CA VAL A 72 -1.14 2.16 4.08
C VAL A 72 -2.05 2.92 5.05
N ARG A 73 -1.44 3.75 5.91
CA ARG A 73 -2.14 4.77 6.68
C ARG A 73 -1.90 6.15 6.07
N ILE A 74 -2.93 6.99 6.06
CA ILE A 74 -2.88 8.36 5.54
C ILE A 74 -3.47 9.29 6.59
N HIS A 75 -2.77 10.38 6.89
CA HIS A 75 -3.15 11.34 7.95
C HIS A 75 -4.13 12.42 7.49
N GLU A 76 -4.45 12.45 6.20
CA GLU A 76 -5.39 13.39 5.60
C GLU A 76 -6.60 12.67 4.97
N ASN A 77 -7.59 13.46 4.58
CA ASN A 77 -8.74 12.96 3.84
C ASN A 77 -8.32 12.63 2.40
N VAL A 78 -8.74 11.47 1.93
CA VAL A 78 -8.49 11.00 0.56
C VAL A 78 -9.79 10.60 -0.12
N GLN A 79 -9.73 10.51 -1.44
CA GLN A 79 -10.75 9.96 -2.32
C GLN A 79 -10.13 8.85 -3.17
N ILE A 80 -10.98 7.93 -3.66
CA ILE A 80 -10.54 6.96 -4.67
C ILE A 80 -10.04 7.72 -5.89
N GLY A 81 -8.86 7.37 -6.39
CA GLY A 81 -8.20 8.07 -7.50
C GLY A 81 -7.18 9.11 -7.08
N ASP A 82 -7.09 9.47 -5.80
CA ASP A 82 -6.05 10.40 -5.33
C ASP A 82 -4.64 9.82 -5.55
N LEU A 83 -3.73 10.66 -6.03
CA LEU A 83 -2.30 10.34 -6.11
C LEU A 83 -1.65 10.52 -4.74
N VAL A 84 -0.91 9.50 -4.32
CA VAL A 84 -0.26 9.45 -3.01
C VAL A 84 1.15 8.90 -3.14
N GLN A 85 2.03 9.29 -2.22
CA GLN A 85 3.41 8.83 -2.16
C GLN A 85 3.79 8.46 -0.72
N LEU A 86 4.79 7.59 -0.60
CA LEU A 86 5.36 7.23 0.69
C LEU A 86 5.96 8.47 1.36
N ASP A 87 5.57 8.71 2.62
CA ASP A 87 6.15 9.75 3.47
C ASP A 87 7.18 9.13 4.41
N GLU A 88 6.75 8.15 5.21
CA GLU A 88 7.63 7.43 6.12
C GLU A 88 7.18 5.97 6.36
N MET A 89 8.09 5.19 6.90
CA MET A 89 7.81 3.85 7.45
C MET A 89 8.01 3.91 8.96
N LYS A 90 6.92 3.72 9.70
CA LYS A 90 6.91 3.81 11.17
C LYS A 90 6.29 2.56 11.78
N ASP A 91 7.04 1.87 12.63
CA ASP A 91 6.60 0.65 13.34
C ASP A 91 6.04 -0.43 12.39
N GLY A 92 6.68 -0.60 11.23
CA GLY A 92 6.24 -1.55 10.18
C GLY A 92 4.99 -1.12 9.40
N THR A 93 4.49 0.10 9.64
CA THR A 93 3.36 0.69 8.90
C THR A 93 3.88 1.69 7.86
N TYR A 94 3.37 1.56 6.64
CA TYR A 94 3.61 2.53 5.58
C TYR A 94 2.69 3.75 5.75
N ILE A 95 3.28 4.93 5.89
CA ILE A 95 2.57 6.20 5.99
C ILE A 95 2.67 6.92 4.66
N TYR A 96 1.52 7.25 4.07
CA TYR A 96 1.41 7.91 2.78
C TYR A 96 0.78 9.29 2.92
N GLN A 97 1.08 10.17 1.98
CA GLN A 97 0.50 11.52 1.87
C GLN A 97 0.07 11.81 0.42
N LYS A 98 -0.88 12.73 0.23
CA LYS A 98 -1.29 13.17 -1.11
C LYS A 98 -0.16 13.90 -1.81
N VAL A 99 0.03 13.59 -3.09
CA VAL A 99 0.93 14.36 -3.95
C VAL A 99 0.23 15.68 -4.26
N ARG A 100 0.75 16.78 -3.73
CA ARG A 100 0.23 18.12 -4.05
C ARG A 100 0.68 18.49 -5.45
N THR A 101 -0.26 18.59 -6.38
CA THR A 101 0.00 19.21 -7.68
C THR A 101 0.06 20.72 -7.46
N ALA A 102 1.17 21.34 -7.89
CA ALA A 102 1.37 22.79 -7.83
C ALA A 102 0.40 23.55 -8.73
#